data_AF-A0A7G9W6J5-F1
#
_entry.id   AF-A0A7G9W6J5-F1
#
_cell.length_a   1.000
_cell.length_b   1.000
_cell.length_c   1.000
_cell.angle_alpha   90.00
_cell.angle_beta   90.00
_cell.angle_gamma   90.00
#
_symmetry.space_group_name_H-M   'P 1'
#
loop_
_entity.id
_entity.type
_entity.pdbx_description
1 polymer ?
#
loop_
_entity_poly.entity_id
_entity_poly.type
_entity_poly.pdbx_seq_one_letter_code
_entity_poly.pdbx_strand_id
1 'polypeptide(L)' 'MVFLLDKYKERYRFKLYAYCIMDNHVHLLIETGKVPLSKIRQGILQSYTQRINLKHSRTRHVFQQRYKALLCDGGSYLLQ' A
#
# COMPACT_ATOMS: atom_id res chain seq x y z
N MET A 1 -1.03 9.84 0.80
CA MET A 1 -0.70 8.41 0.83
C MET A 1 0.39 8.13 1.86
N VAL A 2 1.53 8.81 1.80
CA VAL A 2 2.70 8.64 2.70
C VAL A 2 2.34 8.52 4.19
N PHE A 3 1.56 9.45 4.74
CA PHE A 3 1.11 9.38 6.15
C PHE A 3 0.38 8.06 6.51
N LEU A 4 -0.40 7.50 5.58
CA LEU A 4 -1.06 6.21 5.82
C LEU A 4 -0.05 5.07 5.82
N LEU A 5 0.97 5.11 4.98
CA LEU A 5 2.04 4.10 4.99
C LEU A 5 2.70 4.05 6.37
N ASP A 6 3.03 5.22 6.92
CA ASP A 6 3.66 5.32 8.24
C ASP A 6 2.74 4.87 9.38
N LYS A 7 1.48 5.34 9.39
CA LYS A 7 0.46 4.90 10.34
C LYS A 7 0.29 3.38 10.36
N TYR A 8 0.24 2.76 9.19
CA TYR A 8 0.05 1.31 9.08
C TYR A 8 1.35 0.52 9.34
N LYS A 9 2.51 1.11 9.06
CA LYS A 9 3.82 0.57 9.43
C LYS A 9 3.93 0.42 10.94
N GLU A 10 3.57 1.46 11.69
CA GLU A 10 3.52 1.39 13.16
C GLU A 10 2.49 0.37 13.66
N ARG A 11 1.29 0.38 13.06
CA ARG A 11 0.19 -0.51 13.48
C ARG A 11 0.49 -2.00 13.26
N TYR A 12 1.09 -2.35 12.12
CA TYR A 12 1.26 -3.74 11.70
C TYR A 12 2.70 -4.23 11.73
N ARG A 13 3.65 -3.36 12.09
CA ARG A 13 5.08 -3.68 12.25
C ARG A 13 5.67 -4.38 11.01
N PHE A 14 5.32 -3.93 9.82
CA PHE A 14 5.95 -4.37 8.56
C PHE A 14 7.13 -3.48 8.20
N LYS A 15 8.05 -3.96 7.37
CA LYS A 15 9.14 -3.14 6.83
C LYS A 15 8.75 -2.60 5.46
N LEU A 16 8.95 -1.30 5.25
CA LEU A 16 8.77 -0.65 3.95
C LEU A 16 10.16 -0.24 3.45
N TYR A 17 10.63 -0.88 2.39
CA TYR A 17 11.96 -0.61 1.82
C TYR A 17 11.93 0.56 0.84
N ALA A 18 10.91 0.59 -0.02
CA ALA A 18 10.75 1.61 -1.04
C ALA A 18 9.27 1.81 -1.38
N TYR A 19 8.95 3.00 -1.88
CA TYR A 19 7.64 3.30 -2.43
C TYR A 19 7.77 4.28 -3.61
N CYS A 20 6.91 4.12 -4.61
CA CYS A 20 6.70 5.09 -5.67
C CYS A 20 5.21 5.42 -5.74
N ILE A 21 4.87 6.70 -5.71
CA ILE A 21 3.49 7.19 -5.76
C ILE A 21 3.34 7.96 -7.07
N MET A 22 2.48 7.45 -7.94
CA MET A 22 2.11 8.09 -9.19
C MET A 22 0.65 8.51 -9.14
N ASP A 23 0.22 9.31 -10.11
CA ASP A 23 -1.16 9.84 -10.16
C ASP A 23 -2.20 8.74 -10.36
N ASN A 24 -1.82 7.65 -11.03
CA ASN A 24 -2.69 6.53 -11.38
C ASN A 24 -2.41 5.23 -10.61
N HIS A 25 -1.24 5.05 -10.00
CA HIS A 25 -0.89 3.82 -9.27
C HIS A 25 0.19 4.02 -8.21
N VAL A 26 0.39 3.01 -7.35
CA VAL A 26 1.37 3.04 -6.27
C VAL A 26 2.14 1.72 -6.25
N HIS A 27 3.47 1.80 -6.22
CA HIS A 27 4.37 0.65 -6.05
C HIS A 27 4.92 0.67 -4.62
N LEU A 28 4.89 -0.49 -3.94
CA LEU A 28 5.37 -0.64 -2.57
C LEU A 28 6.26 -1.88 -2.50
N LEU A 29 7.48 -1.72 -1.98
CA LEU A 29 8.36 -2.81 -1.62
C LEU A 29 8.28 -3.06 -0.12
N ILE A 30 7.61 -4.13 0.27
CA ILE A 30 7.24 -4.43 1.66
C ILE A 30 7.73 -5.83 2.04
N GLU A 31 8.37 -5.94 3.20
CA GLU A 31 8.51 -7.22 3.92
C GLU A 31 7.44 -7.30 5.00
N THR A 32 6.62 -8.35 4.91
CA THR A 32 5.57 -8.64 5.87
C THR A 32 6.08 -9.50 7.01
N GLY A 33 5.71 -9.16 8.24
CA GLY A 33 5.90 -10.03 9.41
C GLY A 33 4.68 -10.93 9.65
N LYS A 34 4.17 -10.94 10.88
CA LYS A 34 3.00 -11.74 11.29
C LYS A 34 1.68 -11.35 10.62
N VAL A 35 1.59 -10.14 10.08
CA VAL A 35 0.37 -9.62 9.45
C VAL A 35 0.44 -9.86 7.94
N PRO A 36 -0.57 -10.51 7.33
CA PRO A 36 -0.53 -10.79 5.90
C PRO A 36 -0.61 -9.50 5.07
N LEU A 37 0.07 -9.50 3.92
CA LEU A 37 0.11 -8.37 2.98
C LEU A 37 -1.28 -7.85 2.62
N SER A 38 -2.24 -8.76 2.45
CA SER A 38 -3.63 -8.43 2.12
C SER A 38 -4.27 -7.49 3.14
N LYS A 39 -4.04 -7.73 4.45
CA LYS A 39 -4.58 -6.94 5.55
C LYS A 39 -3.90 -5.58 5.67
N ILE A 40 -2.58 -5.53 5.50
CA ILE A 40 -1.80 -4.29 5.46
C ILE A 40 -2.32 -3.40 4.34
N ARG A 41 -2.41 -3.95 3.13
CA ARG A 41 -2.86 -3.23 1.95
C ARG A 41 -4.31 -2.78 2.05
N GLN A 42 -5.21 -3.65 2.52
CA GLN A 42 -6.62 -3.31 2.70
C GLN A 42 -6.76 -2.06 3.58
N GLY A 43 -6.06 -2.03 4.72
CA GLY A 43 -6.09 -0.88 5.62
C GLY A 43 -5.62 0.42 4.94
N ILE A 44 -4.50 0.37 4.22
CA ILE A 44 -3.94 1.53 3.51
C ILE A 44 -4.90 2.04 2.43
N LEU A 45 -5.34 1.16 1.53
CA LEU A 45 -6.17 1.55 0.37
C LEU A 45 -7.58 1.98 0.80
N GLN A 46 -8.17 1.32 1.79
CA GLN A 46 -9.49 1.68 2.29
C GLN A 46 -9.45 3.05 2.98
N SER A 47 -8.46 3.28 3.87
CA SER A 47 -8.28 4.57 4.52
C SER A 47 -8.02 5.69 3.51
N TYR A 48 -7.23 5.41 2.47
CA TYR A 48 -6.98 6.37 1.40
C TYR A 48 -8.26 6.71 0.62
N THR A 49 -9.02 5.68 0.24
CA THR A 49 -10.29 5.83 -0.49
C THR A 49 -11.27 6.67 0.32
N GLN A 50 -11.46 6.35 1.60
CA GLN A 50 -12.34 7.11 2.50
C GLN A 50 -11.90 8.58 2.59
N ARG A 51 -10.60 8.84 2.77
CA ARG A 51 -10.09 10.22 2.91
C ARG A 51 -10.28 11.04 1.63
N ILE A 52 -10.05 10.46 0.47
CA ILE A 52 -10.26 11.12 -0.83
C ILE A 52 -11.75 11.36 -1.06
N ASN A 53 -12.58 10.36 -0.81
CA ASN A 53 -14.02 10.48 -0.97
C ASN A 53 -14.62 11.55 -0.06
N LEU A 54 -14.21 11.59 1.21
CA LEU A 54 -14.60 12.64 2.15
C LEU A 54 -14.11 14.02 1.71
N LYS A 55 -12.85 14.15 1.28
CA LYS A 55 -12.28 15.42 0.83
C LYS A 55 -13.02 16.01 -0.39
N HIS A 56 -13.54 15.14 -1.26
CA HIS A 56 -14.22 15.55 -2.49
C HIS A 56 -15.74 15.36 -2.44
N SER A 57 -16.31 15.14 -1.25
CA SER A 57 -17.75 14.92 -1.03
C SER A 57 -18.37 13.94 -2.04
N ARG A 58 -17.68 12.84 -2.33
CA ARG A 58 -18.10 11.84 -3.33
C ARG A 58 -17.97 10.44 -2.79
N THR A 59 -18.77 9.52 -3.32
CA THR A 59 -18.67 8.08 -3.02
C THR A 59 -18.40 7.33 -4.31
N ARG A 60 -17.13 7.23 -4.70
CA ARG A 60 -16.69 6.52 -5.91
C ARG A 60 -15.46 5.65 -5.64
N HIS A 61 -15.22 4.69 -6.53
CA HIS A 61 -13.98 3.94 -6.55
C HIS A 61 -12.81 4.88 -6.84
N VAL A 62 -11.80 4.87 -5.96
CA VAL A 62 -10.56 5.64 -6.14
C VAL A 62 -9.52 4.82 -6.89
N PHE A 63 -9.50 3.50 -6.71
CA PHE A 63 -8.60 2.58 -7.39
C PHE A 63 -9.36 1.79 -8.45
N GLN A 64 -8.81 1.74 -9.66
CA GLN A 64 -9.44 1.07 -10.81
C GLN A 64 -9.23 -0.46 -10.80
N GLN A 65 -8.17 -0.96 -10.16
CA GLN A 65 -7.82 -2.37 -10.17
C GLN A 65 -7.53 -2.92 -8.77
N ARG A 66 -7.63 -4.25 -8.65
CA ARG A 66 -7.09 -4.98 -7.49
C ARG A 66 -5.56 -4.85 -7.50
N TYR A 67 -4.94 -4.93 -6.33
CA TYR A 67 -3.48 -5.01 -6.28
C TYR A 67 -2.95 -6.26 -6.96
N LYS A 68 -1.71 -6.13 -7.38
CA LYS A 68 -0.83 -7.23 -7.72
C LYS A 68 0.27 -7.27 -6.67
N ALA A 69 0.69 -8.47 -6.31
CA ALA A 69 1.82 -8.69 -5.41
C ALA A 69 2.69 -9.76 -6.05
N LEU A 70 3.99 -9.49 -6.10
CA LEU A 70 4.99 -10.43 -6.55
C LEU A 70 5.95 -10.69 -5.38
N LEU A 71 6.25 -11.97 -5.13
CA LEU A 71 7.22 -12.34 -4.11
C LEU A 71 8.61 -11.97 -4.62
N CYS A 72 9.29 -11.07 -3.92
CA CYS A 72 10.70 -10.79 -4.16
C CYS A 72 11.51 -11.71 -3.26
N ASP A 73 12.20 -12.70 -3.84
CA ASP A 73 13.19 -13.48 -3.10
C ASP A 73 14.48 -12.67 -2.96
N GLY A 74 15.06 -12.70 -1.76
CA GLY A 74 16.12 -11.78 -1.31
C GLY A 74 17.42 -11.83 -2.12
N GLY A 75 17.61 -12.86 -2.95
CA GLY A 75 18.81 -13.06 -3.77
C GLY A 75 18.77 -12.50 -5.19
N SER A 76 17.59 -12.35 -5.82
CA SER A 76 17.53 -12.27 -7.30
C SER A 76 16.70 -11.11 -7.85
N TYR A 77 15.86 -10.45 -7.04
CA TYR A 77 14.88 -9.49 -7.56
C TYR A 77 15.31 -8.01 -7.46
N LEU A 78 16.35 -7.71 -6.68
CA LEU A 78 16.81 -6.33 -6.43
C LEU A 78 17.81 -5.79 -7.47
N LEU A 79 18.14 -6.59 -8.50
CA LEU A 79 19.16 -6.28 -9.52
C LEU A 79 18.60 -6.10 -10.95
N GLN A 80 17.30 -5.85 -11.11
CA GLN A 80 16.72 -5.47 -12.40
C GLN A 80 16.25 -4.03 -12.43
#